data_AF-A0A4V2SAW3-F1
#
_entry.id   AF-A0A4V2SAW3-F1
#
_cell.length_a   1.000
_cell.length_b   1.000
_cell.length_c   1.000
_cell.angle_alpha   90.00
_cell.angle_beta   90.00
_cell.angle_gamma   90.00
#
_symmetry.space_group_name_H-M   'P 1'
#
loop_
_entity.id
_entity.type
_entity.pdbx_description
1 polymer ?
#
loop_
_entity_poly.entity_id
_entity_poly.type
_entity_poly.pdbx_seq_one_letter_code
_entity_poly.pdbx_strand_id
1 'polypeptide(L)'
;MKKTIDLDENIMKRNKISVLIEDKEWLNNFGKYMTKAMEKIAKDLVLKVKEETEATKEIRGYKKQKKTLMEKILQLSDEVNNNENQEALTKLEEVKNQILRANDQIDAFQFKLETLPKEIENLNKELLTETIKIVYKDIKEGNGRIEQLTEEISKLREQLKNNWDEKIDLEDRVEILYAYLHNTLGYEETNKLDEKFL
;
A
#
# COMPACT_ATOMS: atom_id res chain seq x y z
N MET A 1 -2.30 -24.63 -13.87
CA MET A 1 -2.54 -23.57 -14.87
C MET A 1 -2.55 -22.22 -14.16
N LYS A 2 -1.60 -21.31 -14.44
CA LYS A 2 -1.64 -19.94 -13.90
C LYS A 2 -2.88 -19.27 -14.48
N LYS A 3 -3.91 -19.00 -13.66
CA LYS A 3 -5.02 -18.14 -14.07
C LYS A 3 -4.43 -16.76 -14.35
N THR A 4 -4.33 -16.40 -15.61
CA THR A 4 -3.92 -15.05 -16.02
C THR A 4 -5.03 -14.11 -15.55
N ILE A 5 -4.72 -13.23 -14.60
CA ILE A 5 -5.64 -12.17 -14.19
C ILE A 5 -5.62 -11.15 -15.33
N ASP A 6 -6.63 -11.21 -16.19
CA ASP A 6 -6.83 -10.24 -17.25
C ASP A 6 -7.73 -9.12 -16.69
N LEU A 7 -7.13 -7.98 -16.40
CA LEU A 7 -7.85 -6.79 -15.92
C LEU A 7 -8.33 -6.00 -17.14
N ASP A 8 -9.64 -5.92 -17.31
CA ASP A 8 -10.26 -5.13 -18.38
C ASP A 8 -9.90 -3.64 -18.21
N GLU A 9 -9.15 -3.13 -19.17
CA GLU A 9 -8.69 -1.74 -19.20
C GLU A 9 -9.85 -0.75 -19.20
N ASN A 10 -11.01 -1.12 -19.73
CA ASN A 10 -12.18 -0.25 -19.76
C ASN A 10 -12.78 -0.07 -18.37
N ILE A 11 -12.76 -1.12 -17.54
CA ILE A 11 -13.27 -1.06 -16.17
C ILE A 11 -12.32 -0.24 -15.30
N MET A 12 -11.00 -0.39 -15.49
CA MET A 12 -10.01 0.41 -14.77
C MET A 12 -10.07 1.90 -15.13
N LYS A 13 -10.22 2.22 -16.42
CA LYS A 13 -10.40 3.61 -16.89
C LYS A 13 -11.71 4.21 -16.38
N ARG A 14 -12.79 3.42 -16.33
CA ARG A 14 -14.10 3.86 -15.80
C ARG A 14 -14.06 4.12 -14.30
N ASN A 15 -13.33 3.30 -13.56
CA ASN A 15 -13.23 3.39 -12.10
C ASN A 15 -12.22 4.44 -11.62
N LYS A 16 -11.46 5.08 -12.53
CA LYS A 16 -10.42 6.08 -12.20
C LYS A 16 -9.54 5.61 -11.05
N ILE A 17 -8.94 4.43 -11.21
CA ILE A 17 -8.07 3.84 -10.18
C ILE A 17 -6.94 4.83 -9.91
N SER A 18 -6.87 5.32 -8.67
CA SER A 18 -5.80 6.19 -8.21
C SER A 18 -4.45 5.48 -8.37
N VAL A 19 -3.37 6.26 -8.45
CA VAL A 19 -2.02 5.71 -8.44
C VAL A 19 -1.82 5.01 -7.09
N LEU A 20 -1.57 3.70 -7.09
CA LEU A 20 -1.59 2.88 -5.87
C LEU A 20 -0.54 3.32 -4.83
N ILE A 21 0.59 3.87 -5.29
CA ILE A 21 1.63 4.42 -4.42
C ILE A 21 1.22 5.71 -3.69
N GLU A 22 0.15 6.37 -4.12
CA GLU A 22 -0.43 7.54 -3.45
C GLU A 22 -1.62 7.17 -2.56
N ASP A 23 -2.13 5.93 -2.70
CA ASP A 23 -3.26 5.43 -1.93
C ASP A 23 -2.82 4.99 -0.53
N LYS A 24 -3.34 5.68 0.49
CA LYS A 24 -3.05 5.43 1.90
C LYS A 24 -3.57 4.07 2.36
N GLU A 25 -4.73 3.62 1.86
CA GLU A 25 -5.29 2.33 2.24
C GLU A 25 -4.43 1.21 1.67
N TRP A 26 -4.02 1.34 0.40
CA TRP A 26 -3.13 0.37 -0.22
C TRP A 26 -1.79 0.29 0.50
N LEU A 27 -1.15 1.43 0.83
CA LEU A 27 0.11 1.46 1.57
C LEU A 27 -0.01 0.83 2.97
N ASN A 28 -1.11 1.07 3.68
CA ASN A 28 -1.31 0.51 5.01
C ASN A 28 -1.50 -1.01 4.98
N ASN A 29 -2.24 -1.52 3.98
CA ASN A 29 -2.54 -2.95 3.86
C ASN A 29 -1.38 -3.76 3.27
N PHE A 30 -0.66 -3.22 2.27
CA PHE A 30 0.36 -3.97 1.55
C PHE A 30 1.79 -3.52 1.85
N GLY A 31 2.01 -2.34 2.42
CA GLY A 31 3.36 -1.77 2.59
C GLY A 31 4.33 -2.65 3.38
N LYS A 32 3.85 -3.49 4.30
CA LYS A 32 4.66 -4.44 5.08
C LYS A 32 4.73 -5.86 4.47
N TYR A 33 3.85 -6.18 3.53
CA TYR A 33 3.67 -7.54 2.98
C TYR A 33 3.96 -7.59 1.47
N MET A 34 4.63 -6.58 0.92
CA MET A 34 4.97 -6.53 -0.50
C MET A 34 5.93 -7.65 -0.88
N THR A 35 5.67 -8.27 -2.04
CA THR A 35 6.66 -9.16 -2.66
C THR A 35 7.78 -8.34 -3.31
N LYS A 36 8.94 -8.95 -3.53
CA LYS A 36 10.07 -8.31 -4.24
C LYS A 36 9.67 -7.74 -5.62
N ALA A 37 8.73 -8.40 -6.30
CA ALA A 37 8.20 -7.92 -7.57
C ALA A 37 7.40 -6.62 -7.40
N MET A 38 6.49 -6.58 -6.43
CA MET A 38 5.71 -5.38 -6.10
C MET A 38 6.59 -4.22 -5.64
N GLU A 39 7.61 -4.48 -4.81
CA GLU A 39 8.54 -3.44 -4.38
C GLU A 39 9.30 -2.83 -5.56
N LYS A 40 9.69 -3.65 -6.53
CA LYS A 40 10.37 -3.17 -7.74
C LYS A 40 9.43 -2.30 -8.57
N ILE A 41 8.23 -2.79 -8.87
CA ILE A 41 7.23 -2.04 -9.64
C ILE A 41 6.86 -0.74 -8.93
N ALA A 42 6.67 -0.77 -7.61
CA ALA A 42 6.37 0.42 -6.81
C ALA A 42 7.52 1.44 -6.85
N LYS A 43 8.78 1.00 -6.77
CA LYS A 43 9.94 1.90 -6.93
C LYS A 43 9.99 2.52 -8.32
N ASP A 44 9.79 1.72 -9.36
CA ASP A 44 9.78 2.19 -10.75
C ASP A 44 8.65 3.20 -10.98
N LEU A 45 7.47 2.94 -10.41
CA LEU A 45 6.32 3.85 -10.43
C LEU A 45 6.61 5.16 -9.69
N VAL A 46 7.24 5.12 -8.52
CA VAL A 46 7.67 6.33 -7.78
C VAL A 46 8.65 7.16 -8.59
N LEU A 47 9.61 6.53 -9.28
CA LEU A 47 10.55 7.23 -10.15
C LEU A 47 9.82 7.91 -11.31
N LYS A 48 8.89 7.23 -11.95
CA LYS A 48 8.12 7.78 -13.08
C LYS A 48 7.21 8.94 -12.69
N VAL A 49 6.54 8.85 -11.55
CA VAL A 49 5.75 9.96 -11.00
C VAL A 49 6.65 11.15 -10.66
N LYS A 50 7.84 10.90 -10.09
CA LYS A 50 8.82 11.98 -9.85
C LYS A 50 9.27 12.63 -11.16
N GLU A 51 9.62 11.85 -12.18
CA GLU A 51 10.00 12.36 -13.51
C GLU A 51 8.90 13.25 -14.11
N GLU A 52 7.63 12.87 -13.96
CA GLU A 52 6.48 13.68 -14.41
C GLU A 52 6.38 15.01 -13.63
N THR A 53 6.50 14.96 -12.30
CA THR A 53 6.45 16.18 -11.47
C THR A 53 7.62 17.11 -11.74
N GLU A 54 8.82 16.58 -12.00
CA GLU A 54 9.99 17.36 -12.35
C GLU A 54 9.84 17.97 -13.74
N ALA A 55 9.42 17.21 -14.75
CA ALA A 55 9.18 17.71 -16.10
C ALA A 55 8.14 18.85 -16.12
N THR A 56 7.04 18.71 -15.36
CA THR A 56 6.05 19.79 -15.24
C THR A 56 6.60 21.04 -14.56
N LYS A 57 7.45 20.87 -13.55
CA LYS A 57 8.13 21.99 -12.86
C LYS A 57 9.12 22.69 -13.78
N GLU A 58 9.94 21.95 -14.52
CA GLU A 58 10.89 22.47 -15.49
C GLU A 58 10.19 23.26 -16.60
N ILE A 59 9.12 22.73 -17.19
CA ILE A 59 8.31 23.47 -18.19
C ILE A 59 7.79 24.79 -17.62
N ARG A 60 7.31 24.81 -16.38
CA ARG A 60 6.87 26.05 -15.72
C ARG A 60 8.04 27.02 -15.52
N GLY A 61 9.22 26.51 -15.17
CA GLY A 61 10.46 27.30 -15.05
C GLY A 61 10.87 27.94 -16.37
N TYR A 62 11.02 27.15 -17.42
CA TYR A 62 11.38 27.63 -18.76
C TYR A 62 10.33 28.59 -19.34
N LYS A 63 9.03 28.36 -19.10
CA LYS A 63 7.97 29.31 -19.52
C LYS A 63 8.12 30.66 -18.83
N LYS A 64 8.44 30.70 -17.53
CA LYS A 64 8.71 31.95 -16.80
C LYS A 64 9.96 32.65 -17.34
N GLN A 65 11.05 31.90 -17.50
CA GLN A 65 12.30 32.43 -18.05
C GLN A 65 12.08 33.00 -19.45
N LYS A 66 11.39 32.27 -20.33
CA LYS A 66 11.02 32.73 -21.68
C LYS A 66 10.23 34.03 -21.63
N LYS A 67 9.29 34.18 -20.70
CA LYS A 67 8.52 35.43 -20.53
C LYS A 67 9.44 36.61 -20.17
N THR A 68 10.34 36.44 -19.21
CA THR A 68 11.32 37.47 -18.82
C THR A 68 12.29 37.81 -19.95
N LEU A 69 12.76 36.81 -20.70
CA LEU A 69 13.59 37.03 -21.88
C LEU A 69 12.82 37.79 -22.97
N MET A 70 11.54 37.50 -23.17
CA MET A 70 10.69 38.21 -24.13
C MET A 70 10.50 39.69 -23.74
N GLU A 71 10.26 39.98 -22.47
CA GLU A 71 10.19 41.35 -21.94
C GLU A 71 11.51 42.10 -22.17
N LYS A 72 12.65 41.41 -21.99
CA LYS A 72 13.98 41.97 -22.25
C LYS A 72 14.24 42.23 -23.74
N ILE A 73 13.74 41.38 -24.65
CA ILE A 73 13.81 41.65 -26.10
C ILE A 73 13.03 42.92 -26.45
N LEU A 74 11.83 43.11 -25.89
CA LEU A 74 11.03 44.31 -26.17
C LEU A 74 11.79 45.58 -25.75
N GLN A 75 12.36 45.58 -24.53
CA GLN A 75 13.17 46.70 -24.04
C GLN A 75 14.42 46.96 -24.90
N LEU A 76 15.18 45.92 -25.23
CA LEU A 76 16.38 46.05 -26.07
C LEU A 76 16.04 46.46 -27.50
N SER A 77 14.90 46.01 -28.04
CA SER A 77 14.42 46.40 -29.37
C SER A 77 14.05 47.88 -29.41
N ASP A 78 13.42 48.41 -28.37
CA ASP A 78 13.12 49.83 -28.24
C ASP A 78 14.40 50.68 -28.11
N GLU A 79 15.43 50.17 -27.41
CA GLU A 79 16.74 50.84 -27.26
C GLU A 79 17.56 50.84 -28.55
N VAL A 80 17.59 49.72 -29.29
CA VAL A 80 18.29 49.62 -30.58
C VAL A 80 17.69 50.59 -31.60
N ASN A 81 16.37 50.72 -31.64
CA ASN A 81 15.67 51.54 -32.63
C ASN A 81 15.77 53.05 -32.35
N ASN A 82 15.96 53.46 -31.08
CA ASN A 82 16.03 54.86 -30.67
C ASN A 82 17.46 55.40 -30.47
N ASN A 83 18.44 54.56 -30.14
CA ASN A 83 19.78 55.01 -29.71
C ASN A 83 20.95 54.51 -30.59
N GLU A 84 20.70 53.84 -31.74
CA GLU A 84 21.71 53.33 -32.69
C GLU A 84 22.90 52.59 -32.03
N ASN A 85 22.64 51.88 -30.92
CA ASN A 85 23.70 51.27 -30.13
C ASN A 85 24.04 49.86 -30.62
N GLN A 86 25.20 49.68 -31.26
CA GLN A 86 25.66 48.39 -31.78
C GLN A 86 25.79 47.29 -30.69
N GLU A 87 26.08 47.65 -29.43
CA GLU A 87 26.11 46.69 -28.32
C GLU A 87 24.72 46.16 -27.93
N ALA A 88 23.66 46.91 -28.19
CA ALA A 88 22.31 46.45 -27.90
C ALA A 88 21.85 45.39 -28.92
N LEU A 89 22.41 45.42 -30.14
CA LEU A 89 22.15 44.48 -31.23
C LEU A 89 22.71 43.08 -30.91
N THR A 90 23.95 43.00 -30.41
CA THR A 90 24.56 41.73 -29.97
C THR A 90 23.83 41.13 -28.76
N LYS A 91 23.45 41.96 -27.77
CA LYS A 91 22.66 41.52 -26.62
C LYS A 91 21.27 41.00 -27.03
N LEU A 92 20.63 41.62 -28.01
CA LEU A 92 19.33 41.17 -28.53
C LEU A 92 19.45 39.78 -29.18
N GLU A 93 20.52 39.56 -29.94
CA GLU A 93 20.80 38.28 -30.59
C GLU A 93 21.10 37.15 -29.58
N GLU A 94 21.82 37.45 -28.50
CA GLU A 94 22.03 36.53 -27.38
C GLU A 94 20.71 36.15 -26.69
N VAL A 95 19.87 37.13 -26.39
CA VAL A 95 18.57 36.88 -25.73
C VAL A 95 17.65 36.08 -26.64
N LYS A 96 17.65 36.34 -27.96
CA LYS A 96 16.92 35.53 -28.95
C LYS A 96 17.39 34.07 -28.94
N ASN A 97 18.70 33.83 -28.93
CA ASN A 97 19.26 32.48 -28.84
C ASN A 97 18.89 31.78 -27.52
N GLN A 98 18.82 32.51 -26.41
CA GLN A 98 18.35 31.96 -25.13
C GLN A 98 16.87 31.56 -25.17
N ILE A 99 16.02 32.35 -25.85
CA ILE A 99 14.60 31.99 -26.05
C ILE A 99 14.45 30.74 -26.91
N LEU A 100 15.23 30.60 -27.98
CA LEU A 100 15.21 29.41 -28.82
C LEU A 100 15.59 28.17 -28.01
N ARG A 101 16.68 28.22 -27.25
CA ARG A 101 17.06 27.12 -26.34
C ARG A 101 15.97 26.80 -25.32
N ALA A 102 15.31 27.81 -24.76
CA ALA A 102 14.21 27.60 -23.82
C ALA A 102 13.01 26.92 -24.50
N ASN A 103 12.71 27.21 -25.77
CA ASN A 103 11.69 26.50 -26.53
C ASN A 103 12.07 25.03 -26.74
N ASP A 104 13.29 24.77 -27.18
CA ASP A 104 13.77 23.39 -27.41
C ASP A 104 13.68 22.55 -26.13
N GLN A 105 14.01 23.13 -24.97
CA GLN A 105 13.85 22.46 -23.68
C GLN A 105 12.38 22.22 -23.33
N ILE A 106 11.50 23.22 -23.52
CA ILE A 106 10.06 23.06 -23.28
C ILE A 106 9.51 21.92 -24.14
N ASP A 107 9.83 21.88 -25.43
CA ASP A 107 9.33 20.88 -26.37
C ASP A 107 9.83 19.47 -25.97
N ALA A 108 11.11 19.35 -25.57
CA ALA A 108 11.68 18.09 -25.08
C ALA A 108 10.97 17.57 -23.81
N PHE A 109 10.65 18.44 -22.85
CA PHE A 109 9.89 18.06 -21.67
C PHE A 109 8.41 17.78 -21.97
N GLN A 110 7.82 18.50 -22.93
CA GLN A 110 6.44 18.22 -23.38
C GLN A 110 6.33 16.84 -24.01
N PHE A 111 7.28 16.46 -24.86
CA PHE A 111 7.33 15.12 -25.43
C PHE A 111 7.41 14.03 -24.35
N LYS A 112 8.24 14.23 -23.31
CA LYS A 112 8.29 13.31 -22.16
C LYS A 112 6.93 13.21 -21.44
N LEU A 113 6.22 14.33 -21.28
CA LEU A 113 4.90 14.34 -20.64
C LEU A 113 3.80 13.69 -21.48
N GLU A 114 4.02 13.43 -22.77
CA GLU A 114 3.06 12.65 -23.58
C GLU A 114 3.18 11.15 -23.32
N THR A 115 4.38 10.66 -22.96
CA THR A 115 4.66 9.24 -22.76
C THR A 115 4.55 8.82 -21.29
N LEU A 116 5.04 9.65 -20.37
CA LEU A 116 5.08 9.36 -18.93
C LEU A 116 3.72 8.95 -18.33
N PRO A 117 2.59 9.62 -18.63
CA PRO A 117 1.29 9.21 -18.08
C PRO A 117 0.90 7.78 -18.46
N LYS A 118 1.19 7.36 -19.68
CA LYS A 118 0.92 5.98 -20.15
C LYS A 118 1.84 4.97 -19.47
N GLU A 119 3.11 5.32 -19.27
CA GLU A 119 4.07 4.48 -18.54
C GLU A 119 3.62 4.29 -17.08
N ILE A 120 3.18 5.37 -16.43
CA ILE A 120 2.63 5.36 -15.07
C ILE A 120 1.36 4.48 -15.01
N GLU A 121 0.43 4.64 -15.96
CA GLU A 121 -0.80 3.82 -16.01
C GLU A 121 -0.47 2.32 -16.15
N ASN A 122 0.49 1.98 -17.01
CA ASN A 122 0.93 0.60 -17.23
C ASN A 122 1.58 -0.01 -15.99
N LEU A 123 2.51 0.71 -15.34
CA LEU A 123 3.14 0.27 -14.10
C LEU A 123 2.13 0.15 -12.96
N ASN A 124 1.16 1.07 -12.87
CA ASN A 124 0.09 1.00 -11.89
C ASN A 124 -0.82 -0.22 -12.11
N LYS A 125 -1.12 -0.54 -13.37
CA LYS A 125 -1.85 -1.77 -13.75
C LYS A 125 -1.08 -3.03 -13.37
N GLU A 126 0.22 -3.07 -13.62
CA GLU A 126 1.07 -4.21 -13.26
C GLU A 126 1.09 -4.41 -11.74
N LEU A 127 1.26 -3.32 -10.98
CA LEU A 127 1.23 -3.34 -9.52
C LEU A 127 -0.12 -3.80 -8.97
N LEU A 128 -1.22 -3.34 -9.56
CA LEU A 128 -2.57 -3.76 -9.21
C LEU A 128 -2.77 -5.25 -9.47
N THR A 129 -2.28 -5.74 -10.60
CA THR A 129 -2.39 -7.17 -10.97
C THR A 129 -1.67 -8.05 -9.95
N GLU A 130 -0.45 -7.67 -9.54
CA GLU A 130 0.28 -8.40 -8.51
C GLU A 130 -0.40 -8.31 -7.13
N THR A 131 -0.95 -7.15 -6.79
CA THR A 131 -1.72 -6.97 -5.55
C THR A 131 -2.93 -7.91 -5.52
N ILE A 132 -3.71 -7.97 -6.59
CA ILE A 132 -4.90 -8.83 -6.69
C ILE A 132 -4.53 -10.32 -6.55
N LYS A 133 -3.40 -10.75 -7.13
CA LYS A 133 -2.92 -12.14 -6.97
C LYS A 133 -2.68 -12.49 -5.50
N ILE A 134 -2.05 -11.59 -4.76
CA ILE A 134 -1.78 -11.81 -3.32
C ILE A 134 -3.07 -11.81 -2.54
N VAL A 135 -3.95 -10.81 -2.76
CA VAL A 135 -5.23 -10.71 -2.06
C VAL A 135 -6.06 -11.99 -2.19
N TYR A 136 -6.24 -12.50 -3.41
CA TYR A 136 -7.02 -13.72 -3.60
C TYR A 136 -6.33 -14.97 -3.04
N LYS A 137 -4.99 -15.00 -3.02
CA LYS A 137 -4.25 -16.07 -2.37
C LYS A 137 -4.50 -16.05 -0.86
N ASP A 138 -4.35 -14.90 -0.24
CA ASP A 138 -4.50 -14.70 1.21
C ASP A 138 -5.94 -14.95 1.66
N ILE A 139 -6.93 -14.50 0.90
CA ILE A 139 -8.36 -14.80 1.15
C ILE A 139 -8.60 -16.31 1.12
N LYS A 140 -8.05 -17.00 0.12
CA LYS A 140 -8.25 -18.45 -0.02
C LYS A 140 -7.60 -19.23 1.12
N GLU A 141 -6.34 -18.92 1.43
CA GLU A 141 -5.60 -19.57 2.51
C GLU A 141 -6.22 -19.24 3.88
N GLY A 142 -6.61 -17.99 4.08
CA GLY A 142 -7.28 -17.50 5.29
C GLY A 142 -8.62 -18.21 5.53
N ASN A 143 -9.49 -18.29 4.52
CA ASN A 143 -10.78 -18.98 4.64
C ASN A 143 -10.60 -20.47 5.01
N GLY A 144 -9.66 -21.16 4.37
CA GLY A 144 -9.35 -22.55 4.70
C GLY A 144 -8.86 -22.71 6.14
N ARG A 145 -8.02 -21.80 6.64
CA ARG A 145 -7.57 -21.84 8.04
C ARG A 145 -8.69 -21.50 9.02
N ILE A 146 -9.60 -20.58 8.67
CA ILE A 146 -10.77 -20.24 9.49
C ILE A 146 -11.67 -21.46 9.65
N GLU A 147 -11.95 -22.20 8.58
CA GLU A 147 -12.75 -23.43 8.63
C GLU A 147 -12.10 -24.49 9.54
N GLN A 148 -10.80 -24.74 9.35
CA GLN A 148 -10.05 -25.68 10.20
C GLN A 148 -10.09 -25.27 11.69
N LEU A 149 -9.81 -23.99 11.99
CA LEU A 149 -9.86 -23.47 13.36
C LEU A 149 -11.27 -23.60 13.95
N THR A 150 -12.31 -23.39 13.14
CA THR A 150 -13.69 -23.53 13.58
C THR A 150 -14.00 -24.97 13.99
N GLU A 151 -13.53 -25.95 13.24
CA GLU A 151 -13.67 -27.37 13.57
C GLU A 151 -12.85 -27.75 14.82
N GLU A 152 -11.58 -27.30 14.90
CA GLU A 152 -10.70 -27.51 16.06
C GLU A 152 -11.34 -26.94 17.35
N ILE A 153 -11.85 -25.69 17.29
CA ILE A 153 -12.52 -25.03 18.42
C ILE A 153 -13.78 -25.80 18.83
N SER A 154 -14.55 -26.31 17.86
CA SER A 154 -15.78 -27.06 18.16
C SER A 154 -15.47 -28.36 18.91
N LYS A 155 -14.45 -29.11 18.47
CA LYS A 155 -13.99 -30.33 19.14
C LYS A 155 -13.48 -30.05 20.55
N LEU A 156 -12.68 -29.00 20.73
CA LEU A 156 -12.18 -28.61 22.06
C LEU A 156 -13.30 -28.20 23.01
N ARG A 157 -14.34 -27.53 22.51
CA ARG A 157 -15.52 -27.18 23.32
C ARG A 157 -16.30 -28.40 23.78
N GLU A 158 -16.46 -29.40 22.90
CA GLU A 158 -17.11 -30.66 23.25
C GLU A 158 -16.30 -31.44 24.29
N GLN A 159 -14.99 -31.53 24.10
CA GLN A 159 -14.09 -32.15 25.09
C GLN A 159 -14.14 -31.43 26.44
N LEU A 160 -14.11 -30.09 26.42
CA LEU A 160 -14.20 -29.29 27.65
C LEU A 160 -15.52 -29.56 28.37
N LYS A 161 -16.64 -29.65 27.63
CA LYS A 161 -17.94 -29.97 28.21
C LYS A 161 -17.92 -31.35 28.89
N ASN A 162 -17.43 -32.37 28.21
CA ASN A 162 -17.39 -33.73 28.76
C ASN A 162 -16.52 -33.80 30.02
N ASN A 163 -15.34 -33.16 30.00
CA ASN A 163 -14.46 -33.09 31.16
C ASN A 163 -15.09 -32.30 32.32
N TRP A 164 -15.89 -31.28 32.01
CA TRP A 164 -16.60 -30.50 33.01
C TRP A 164 -17.72 -31.31 33.68
N ASP A 165 -18.49 -32.06 32.89
CA ASP A 165 -19.53 -32.96 33.40
C ASP A 165 -18.90 -34.07 34.27
N GLU A 166 -17.82 -34.71 33.82
CA GLU A 166 -17.08 -35.72 34.61
C GLU A 166 -16.54 -35.14 35.92
N LYS A 167 -16.02 -33.90 35.89
CA LYS A 167 -15.54 -33.22 37.09
C LYS A 167 -16.66 -33.06 38.13
N ILE A 168 -17.85 -32.60 37.71
CA ILE A 168 -19.01 -32.42 38.59
C ILE A 168 -19.41 -33.77 39.20
N ASP A 169 -19.54 -34.81 38.38
CA ASP A 169 -19.91 -36.16 38.85
C ASP A 169 -18.92 -36.70 39.89
N LEU A 170 -17.62 -36.44 39.70
CA LEU A 170 -16.58 -36.83 40.65
C LEU A 170 -16.64 -36.00 41.94
N GLU A 171 -16.84 -34.69 41.85
CA GLU A 171 -17.00 -33.81 43.02
C GLU A 171 -18.19 -34.26 43.89
N ASP A 172 -19.35 -34.48 43.27
CA ASP A 172 -20.57 -34.96 43.95
C ASP A 172 -20.32 -36.33 44.60
N ARG A 173 -19.67 -37.26 43.89
CA ARG A 173 -19.35 -38.58 44.43
C ARG A 173 -18.41 -38.51 45.61
N VAL A 174 -17.38 -37.67 45.54
CA VAL A 174 -16.44 -37.46 46.65
C VAL A 174 -17.18 -36.91 47.87
N GLU A 175 -18.02 -35.89 47.68
CA GLU A 175 -18.81 -35.30 48.78
C GLU A 175 -19.74 -36.34 49.45
N ILE A 176 -20.46 -37.14 48.65
CA ILE A 176 -21.32 -38.22 49.16
C ILE A 176 -20.53 -39.24 49.98
N LEU A 177 -19.34 -39.64 49.49
CA LEU A 177 -18.50 -40.62 50.17
C LEU A 177 -17.94 -40.09 51.50
N TYR A 178 -17.50 -38.83 51.54
CA TYR A 178 -17.09 -38.17 52.79
C TYR A 178 -18.24 -38.06 53.78
N ALA A 179 -19.42 -37.64 53.32
CA ALA A 179 -20.61 -37.57 54.17
C ALA A 179 -20.97 -38.95 54.74
N TYR A 180 -20.89 -40.01 53.93
CA TYR A 180 -21.10 -41.39 54.38
C TYR A 180 -20.06 -41.83 55.43
N LEU A 181 -18.77 -41.57 55.21
CA LEU A 181 -17.70 -41.89 56.16
C LEU A 181 -17.92 -41.19 57.51
N HIS A 182 -18.17 -39.87 57.48
CA HIS A 182 -18.44 -39.09 58.69
C HIS A 182 -19.68 -39.58 59.44
N ASN A 183 -20.76 -39.92 58.72
CA ASN A 183 -21.99 -40.42 59.34
C ASN A 183 -21.83 -41.83 59.94
N THR A 184 -20.94 -42.66 59.40
CA THR A 184 -20.79 -44.06 59.82
C THR A 184 -19.72 -44.26 60.88
N LEU A 185 -18.56 -43.62 60.73
CA LEU A 185 -17.40 -43.77 61.63
C LEU A 185 -17.34 -42.67 62.70
N GLY A 186 -18.06 -41.57 62.52
CA GLY A 186 -17.99 -40.40 63.36
C GLY A 186 -16.77 -39.52 63.05
N TYR A 187 -16.83 -38.28 63.53
CA TYR A 187 -15.87 -37.23 63.19
C TYR A 187 -14.41 -37.58 63.58
N GLU A 188 -14.20 -38.16 64.76
CA GLU A 188 -12.85 -38.43 65.28
C GLU A 188 -12.10 -39.54 64.52
N GLU A 189 -12.77 -40.62 64.14
CA GLU A 189 -12.13 -41.72 63.40
C GLU A 189 -12.00 -41.41 61.91
N THR A 190 -12.89 -40.60 61.34
CA THR A 190 -12.75 -40.14 59.95
C THR A 190 -11.53 -39.23 59.80
N ASN A 191 -11.33 -38.26 60.70
CA ASN A 191 -10.16 -37.37 60.64
C ASN A 191 -8.83 -38.10 60.79
N LYS A 192 -8.75 -39.15 61.63
CA LYS A 192 -7.53 -39.98 61.74
C LYS A 192 -7.22 -40.76 60.45
N LEU A 193 -8.25 -41.17 59.72
CA LEU A 193 -8.09 -41.87 58.45
C LEU A 193 -7.70 -40.89 57.34
N ASP A 194 -8.28 -39.69 57.32
CA ASP A 194 -7.93 -38.64 56.37
C ASP A 194 -6.44 -38.27 56.48
N GLU A 195 -5.92 -38.01 57.69
CA GLU A 195 -4.48 -37.72 57.91
C GLU A 195 -3.52 -38.83 57.42
N LYS A 196 -4.02 -40.05 57.20
CA LYS A 196 -3.22 -41.21 56.83
C LYS A 196 -3.27 -41.53 55.33
N PHE A 197 -4.36 -41.18 54.64
CA PHE A 197 -4.64 -41.67 53.29
C PHE A 197 -4.90 -40.57 52.25
N LEU A 198 -5.06 -39.31 52.67
CA LEU A 198 -5.34 -38.15 51.83
C LEU A 198 -4.30 -37.06 52.08
#